data_AF-A0A6G1DI93-F1
#
_entry.id   AF-A0A6G1DI93-F1
#
_cell.length_a   1.000
_cell.length_b   1.000
_cell.length_c   1.000
_cell.angle_alpha   90.00
_cell.angle_beta   90.00
_cell.angle_gamma   90.00
#
_symmetry.space_group_name_H-M   'P 1'
#
loop_
_entity.id
_entity.type
_entity.pdbx_description
1 polymer ?
#
loop_
_entity_poly.entity_id
_entity_poly.type
_entity_poly.pdbx_seq_one_letter_code
_entity_poly.pdbx_strand_id
1 'polypeptide(L)'
;MGEVGGNDYNHPFFQNRSFTNEIKPLVPKVIAKIENAIKALIDLGAKKIVVPGNFPIGCIPRYLAIFQSKSSSKDYDAFRCIKWLNDFSEYHNRELKRMLHRIPRDPTVIILYGDYYNTAIEITRHPLIHGFKKETVLVACCGDGGPYNSNSLFGCSGGPSTNLCSDPSTHISWDGLHLTEAAYKFVAHHILHGPFAEPSIYPK
;
A
#
# COMPACT_ATOMS: atom_id res chain seq x y z
N MET A 1 2.37 -10.70 -9.99
CA MET A 1 1.31 -11.16 -9.07
C MET A 1 0.47 -9.96 -8.67
N GLY A 2 -0.77 -10.18 -8.24
CA GLY A 2 -1.60 -9.13 -7.67
C GLY A 2 -1.14 -8.72 -6.26
N GLU A 3 -1.78 -7.69 -5.72
CA GLU A 3 -1.64 -7.32 -4.31
C GLU A 3 -2.37 -8.38 -3.46
N VAL A 4 -1.61 -9.11 -2.64
CA VAL A 4 -2.11 -10.22 -1.82
C VAL A 4 -1.83 -9.90 -0.36
N GLY A 5 -2.85 -9.95 0.49
CA GLY A 5 -2.73 -9.72 1.93
C GLY A 5 -3.36 -8.43 2.45
N GLY A 6 -3.53 -7.39 1.62
CA GLY A 6 -4.12 -6.12 2.08
C GLY A 6 -5.50 -6.32 2.71
N ASN A 7 -6.38 -7.07 2.07
CA ASN A 7 -7.71 -7.36 2.60
C ASN A 7 -7.69 -8.24 3.87
N ASP A 8 -6.73 -9.16 3.99
CA ASP A 8 -6.52 -9.96 5.19
C ASP A 8 -6.20 -9.09 6.41
N TYR A 9 -5.58 -7.91 6.22
CA TYR A 9 -5.33 -6.94 7.28
C TYR A 9 -6.45 -5.91 7.41
N ASN A 10 -6.96 -5.36 6.30
CA ASN A 10 -7.99 -4.32 6.28
C ASN A 10 -9.22 -4.75 7.08
N HIS A 11 -9.72 -5.97 6.84
CA HIS A 11 -10.91 -6.48 7.52
C HIS A 11 -10.78 -6.47 9.06
N PRO A 12 -9.78 -7.13 9.67
CA PRO A 12 -9.66 -7.12 11.12
C PRO A 12 -9.28 -5.74 11.68
N PHE A 13 -8.52 -4.90 10.95
CA PHE A 13 -8.30 -3.50 11.35
C PHE A 13 -9.62 -2.73 11.44
N PHE A 14 -10.49 -2.82 10.43
CA PHE A 14 -11.76 -2.07 10.40
C PHE A 14 -12.82 -2.66 11.35
N GLN A 15 -12.63 -3.88 11.82
CA GLN A 15 -13.41 -4.48 12.90
C GLN A 15 -12.82 -4.21 14.30
N ASN A 16 -11.76 -3.40 14.42
CA ASN A 16 -11.09 -3.10 15.67
C ASN A 16 -10.64 -4.37 16.43
N ARG A 17 -10.14 -5.38 15.68
CA ARG A 17 -9.56 -6.60 16.25
C ARG A 17 -8.22 -6.32 16.93
N SER A 18 -7.81 -7.21 17.83
CA SER A 18 -6.55 -7.06 18.57
C SER A 18 -5.34 -7.02 17.64
N PHE A 19 -4.58 -5.92 17.65
CA PHE A 19 -3.37 -5.82 16.84
C PHE A 19 -2.35 -6.92 17.17
N THR A 20 -2.11 -7.17 18.46
CA THR A 20 -1.09 -8.13 18.91
C THR A 20 -1.52 -9.57 18.76
N ASN A 21 -2.80 -9.87 19.01
CA ASN A 21 -3.29 -11.25 19.12
C ASN A 21 -3.96 -11.75 17.83
N GLU A 22 -4.49 -10.86 17.01
CA GLU A 22 -5.24 -11.23 15.81
C GLU A 22 -4.58 -10.73 14.53
N ILE A 23 -4.22 -9.44 14.43
CA ILE A 23 -3.76 -8.83 13.16
C ILE A 23 -2.30 -9.17 12.87
N LYS A 24 -1.38 -8.85 13.78
CA LYS A 24 0.06 -9.10 13.59
C LYS A 24 0.38 -10.59 13.33
N PRO A 25 -0.30 -11.55 14.00
CA PRO A 25 -0.15 -12.98 13.69
C PRO A 25 -0.62 -13.42 12.30
N LEU A 26 -1.35 -12.58 11.55
CA LEU A 26 -1.71 -12.88 10.15
C LEU A 26 -0.51 -12.71 9.21
N VAL A 27 0.49 -11.89 9.54
CA VAL A 27 1.66 -11.67 8.67
C VAL A 27 2.31 -12.98 8.19
N PRO A 28 2.76 -13.89 9.07
CA PRO A 28 3.35 -15.15 8.60
C PRO A 28 2.38 -16.01 7.77
N LYS A 29 1.07 -15.96 8.05
CA LYS A 29 0.06 -16.72 7.28
C LYS A 29 -0.10 -16.17 5.87
N VAL A 30 -0.18 -14.85 5.73
CA VAL A 30 -0.24 -14.15 4.44
C VAL A 30 1.02 -14.42 3.63
N ILE A 31 2.21 -14.28 4.23
CA ILE A 31 3.48 -14.56 3.56
C ILE A 31 3.55 -16.01 3.06
N ALA A 32 3.09 -16.99 3.85
CA ALA A 32 3.03 -18.39 3.42
C ALA A 32 2.07 -18.60 2.24
N LYS A 33 0.95 -17.87 2.17
CA LYS A 33 0.03 -17.93 1.02
C LYS A 33 0.62 -17.30 -0.23
N ILE A 34 1.36 -16.21 -0.10
CA ILE A 34 2.12 -15.60 -1.20
C ILE A 34 3.18 -16.59 -1.71
N GLU A 35 3.94 -17.23 -0.83
CA GLU A 35 4.94 -18.24 -1.20
C GLU A 35 4.32 -19.40 -1.99
N ASN A 36 3.18 -19.93 -1.53
CA ASN A 36 2.47 -21.00 -2.22
C ASN A 36 1.98 -20.58 -3.60
N ALA A 37 1.49 -19.34 -3.74
CA ALA A 37 1.07 -18.81 -5.04
C ALA A 37 2.26 -18.67 -6.00
N ILE A 38 3.43 -18.23 -5.52
CA ILE A 38 4.65 -18.17 -6.32
C ILE A 38 5.04 -19.56 -6.83
N LYS A 39 5.07 -20.56 -5.93
CA LYS A 39 5.40 -21.95 -6.31
C LYS A 39 4.43 -22.51 -7.35
N ALA A 40 3.13 -22.31 -7.14
CA ALA A 40 2.11 -22.74 -8.10
C ALA A 40 2.28 -22.07 -9.47
N LEU A 41 2.63 -20.78 -9.53
CA LEU A 41 2.89 -20.09 -10.80
C LEU A 41 4.14 -20.66 -11.50
N ILE A 42 5.19 -20.99 -10.75
CA ILE A 42 6.40 -21.62 -11.30
C ILE A 42 6.07 -22.99 -11.89
N ASP A 43 5.28 -23.80 -11.18
CA ASP A 43 4.86 -25.13 -11.65
C ASP A 43 4.00 -25.04 -12.92
N LEU A 44 3.22 -23.95 -13.06
CA LEU A 44 2.45 -23.63 -14.28
C LEU A 44 3.30 -23.01 -15.41
N GLY A 45 4.61 -22.85 -15.21
CA GLY A 45 5.55 -22.39 -16.24
C GLY A 45 5.86 -20.89 -16.23
N ALA A 46 5.44 -20.13 -15.21
CA ALA A 46 5.79 -18.72 -15.10
C ALA A 46 7.31 -18.53 -14.94
N LYS A 47 7.89 -17.67 -15.80
CA LYS A 47 9.35 -17.41 -15.81
C LYS A 47 9.76 -16.07 -15.19
N LYS A 48 8.83 -15.11 -15.10
CA LYS A 48 9.06 -13.80 -14.48
C LYS A 48 7.89 -13.46 -13.58
N ILE A 49 8.16 -13.26 -12.29
CA ILE A 49 7.14 -13.02 -11.28
C ILE A 49 7.51 -11.75 -10.50
N VAL A 50 6.72 -10.70 -10.64
CA VAL A 50 6.80 -9.53 -9.76
C VAL A 50 5.89 -9.75 -8.56
N VAL A 51 6.45 -9.60 -7.36
CA VAL A 51 5.78 -9.76 -6.07
C VAL A 51 5.75 -8.40 -5.37
N PRO A 52 4.61 -7.70 -5.37
CA PRO A 52 4.52 -6.40 -4.74
C PRO A 52 4.55 -6.53 -3.21
N GLY A 53 5.22 -5.58 -2.55
CA GLY A 53 5.07 -5.35 -1.11
C GLY A 53 3.76 -4.62 -0.78
N ASN A 54 3.51 -4.45 0.51
CA ASN A 54 2.43 -3.64 1.04
C ASN A 54 2.74 -2.14 0.96
N PHE A 55 1.72 -1.32 0.73
CA PHE A 55 1.79 0.15 0.75
C PHE A 55 2.02 0.71 2.17
N PRO A 56 2.41 2.00 2.34
CA PRO A 56 2.53 2.62 3.64
C PRO A 56 1.14 2.92 4.22
N ILE A 57 0.50 1.93 4.86
CA ILE A 57 -0.91 2.04 5.28
C ILE A 57 -1.15 3.14 6.31
N GLY A 58 -0.12 3.60 7.03
CA GLY A 58 -0.22 4.75 7.93
C GLY A 58 -0.46 6.08 7.21
N CYS A 59 -0.26 6.15 5.89
CA CYS A 59 -0.56 7.30 5.05
C CYS A 59 -1.91 7.19 4.34
N ILE A 60 -2.62 6.06 4.46
CA ILE A 60 -3.87 5.81 3.74
C ILE A 60 -5.03 6.54 4.46
N PRO A 61 -5.86 7.33 3.75
CA PRO A 61 -6.89 8.17 4.37
C PRO A 61 -7.83 7.43 5.31
N ARG A 62 -8.21 6.19 4.97
CA ARG A 62 -9.09 5.36 5.82
C ARG A 62 -8.47 5.04 7.17
N TYR A 63 -7.19 4.66 7.17
CA TYR A 63 -6.44 4.39 8.39
C TYR A 63 -6.23 5.65 9.20
N LEU A 64 -5.94 6.77 8.54
CA LEU A 64 -5.85 8.09 9.18
C LEU A 64 -7.18 8.49 9.84
N ALA A 65 -8.31 8.28 9.17
CA ALA A 65 -9.63 8.60 9.72
C ALA A 65 -10.01 7.75 10.94
N ILE A 66 -9.69 6.45 10.92
CA ILE A 66 -10.03 5.52 12.02
C ILE A 66 -9.07 5.65 13.21
N PHE A 67 -7.77 5.69 12.93
CA PHE A 67 -6.72 5.61 13.96
C PHE A 67 -6.08 6.96 14.27
N GLN A 68 -6.70 8.07 13.85
CA GLN A 68 -6.23 9.41 14.22
C GLN A 68 -6.10 9.56 15.74
N SER A 69 -4.88 9.80 16.20
CA SER A 69 -4.63 10.18 17.59
C SER A 69 -5.12 11.60 17.82
N LYS A 70 -6.01 11.77 18.81
CA LYS A 70 -6.51 13.09 19.23
C LYS A 70 -5.54 13.82 20.18
N SER A 71 -4.55 13.11 20.73
CA SER A 71 -3.82 13.58 21.92
C SER A 71 -2.30 13.64 21.75
N SER A 72 -1.73 13.07 20.68
CA SER A 72 -0.28 12.99 20.51
C SER A 72 0.13 13.18 19.05
N SER A 73 0.76 14.32 18.77
CA SER A 73 1.48 14.54 17.51
C SER A 73 2.64 13.56 17.33
N LYS A 74 3.13 12.95 18.42
CA LYS A 74 4.23 11.97 18.41
C LYS A 74 3.83 10.64 17.77
N ASP A 75 2.56 10.39 17.48
CA ASP A 75 2.11 9.15 16.83
C ASP A 75 2.30 9.21 15.31
N TYR A 76 2.58 10.40 14.79
CA TYR A 76 2.77 10.66 13.37
C TYR A 76 4.25 10.92 13.04
N ASP A 77 4.62 10.71 11.78
CA ASP A 77 5.90 11.15 11.24
C ASP A 77 5.85 12.62 10.75
N ALA A 78 6.96 13.11 10.19
CA ALA A 78 7.08 14.46 9.66
C ALA A 78 6.10 14.76 8.50
N PHE A 79 5.55 13.73 7.86
CA PHE A 79 4.63 13.82 6.74
C PHE A 79 3.19 13.51 7.15
N ARG A 80 2.91 13.42 8.46
CA ARG A 80 1.58 13.19 9.04
C ARG A 80 1.01 11.78 8.79
N CYS A 81 1.86 10.81 8.45
CA CYS A 81 1.47 9.40 8.43
C CYS A 81 1.58 8.78 9.83
N ILE A 82 0.71 7.81 10.17
CA ILE A 82 0.72 7.12 11.45
C ILE A 82 1.89 6.12 11.50
N LYS A 83 2.81 6.30 12.44
CA LYS A 83 4.08 5.55 12.48
C LYS A 83 3.88 4.05 12.69
N TRP A 84 3.11 3.66 13.71
CA TRP A 84 2.98 2.24 14.07
C TRP A 84 2.32 1.40 12.96
N LEU A 85 1.51 2.02 12.11
CA LEU A 85 0.91 1.39 10.93
C LEU A 85 1.92 1.25 9.77
N ASN A 86 2.78 2.25 9.59
CA ASN A 86 3.89 2.17 8.65
C ASN A 86 4.93 1.13 9.11
N ASP A 87 5.26 1.07 10.41
CA ASP A 87 6.10 0.04 11.01
C ASP A 87 5.55 -1.38 10.76
N PHE A 88 4.23 -1.53 10.81
CA PHE A 88 3.56 -2.80 10.47
C PHE A 88 3.71 -3.16 8.98
N SER A 89 3.57 -2.18 8.08
CA SER A 89 3.76 -2.40 6.64
C SER A 89 5.21 -2.76 6.32
N GLU A 90 6.17 -2.08 6.95
CA GLU A 90 7.60 -2.40 6.83
C GLU A 90 7.94 -3.78 7.41
N TYR A 91 7.28 -4.18 8.50
CA TYR A 91 7.40 -5.55 9.04
C TYR A 91 6.93 -6.58 8.01
N HIS A 92 5.73 -6.43 7.44
CA HIS A 92 5.26 -7.31 6.36
C HIS A 92 6.27 -7.38 5.22
N ASN A 93 6.72 -6.22 4.71
CA ASN A 93 7.62 -6.13 3.56
C ASN A 93 8.99 -6.78 3.84
N ARG A 94 9.49 -6.68 5.08
CA ARG A 94 10.71 -7.37 5.50
C ARG A 94 10.54 -8.88 5.53
N GLU A 95 9.44 -9.39 6.06
CA GLU A 95 9.16 -10.84 6.07
C GLU A 95 8.94 -11.38 4.66
N LEU A 96 8.27 -10.61 3.79
CA LEU A 96 8.10 -10.94 2.39
C LEU A 96 9.46 -11.08 1.69
N LYS A 97 10.33 -10.08 1.80
CA LYS A 97 11.69 -10.14 1.24
C LYS A 97 12.48 -11.34 1.77
N ARG A 98 12.44 -11.60 3.08
CA ARG A 98 13.08 -12.78 3.69
C ARG A 98 12.58 -14.09 3.08
N MET A 99 11.27 -14.22 2.86
CA MET A 99 10.69 -15.38 2.21
C MET A 99 11.16 -15.50 0.76
N LEU A 100 11.16 -14.41 -0.02
CA LEU A 100 11.64 -14.40 -1.40
C LEU A 100 13.10 -14.86 -1.53
N HIS A 101 13.96 -14.49 -0.58
CA HIS A 101 15.35 -14.99 -0.54
C HIS A 101 15.48 -16.49 -0.23
N ARG A 102 14.47 -17.11 0.39
CA ARG A 102 14.46 -18.53 0.76
C ARG A 102 13.82 -19.44 -0.30
N ILE A 103 13.06 -18.89 -1.25
CA ILE A 103 12.50 -19.69 -2.34
C ILE A 103 13.66 -20.34 -3.12
N PRO A 104 13.63 -21.67 -3.33
CA PRO A 104 14.65 -22.36 -4.12
C PRO A 104 14.83 -21.70 -5.48
N ARG A 105 16.07 -21.42 -5.86
CA ARG A 105 16.35 -20.75 -7.13
C ARG A 105 16.36 -21.77 -8.26
N ASP A 106 15.38 -21.65 -9.15
CA ASP A 106 15.48 -22.14 -10.53
C ASP A 106 16.16 -21.03 -11.36
N PRO A 107 17.31 -21.27 -11.99
CA PRO A 107 18.01 -20.26 -12.78
C PRO A 107 17.20 -19.76 -13.99
N THR A 108 16.13 -20.48 -14.37
CA THR A 108 15.21 -20.09 -15.45
C THR A 108 14.07 -19.19 -14.98
N VAL A 109 13.90 -19.00 -13.66
CA VAL A 109 12.82 -18.19 -13.07
C VAL A 109 13.40 -16.94 -12.39
N ILE A 110 12.84 -15.78 -12.73
CA ILE A 110 13.18 -14.50 -12.11
C ILE A 110 12.01 -14.08 -11.21
N ILE A 111 12.30 -13.90 -9.92
CA ILE A 111 11.36 -13.38 -8.93
C ILE A 111 11.86 -12.00 -8.49
N LEU A 112 10.99 -10.99 -8.60
CA LEU A 112 11.31 -9.58 -8.38
C LEU A 112 10.43 -9.07 -7.23
N TYR A 113 11.02 -8.38 -6.26
CA TYR A 113 10.27 -7.62 -5.27
C TYR A 113 9.89 -6.25 -5.83
N GLY A 114 8.60 -5.92 -5.81
CA GLY A 114 8.10 -4.59 -6.17
C GLY A 114 7.93 -3.72 -4.91
N ASP A 115 8.73 -2.66 -4.78
CA ASP A 115 8.77 -1.82 -3.59
C ASP A 115 7.67 -0.76 -3.58
N TYR A 116 6.43 -1.23 -3.44
CA TYR A 116 5.23 -0.39 -3.38
C TYR A 116 5.32 0.63 -2.24
N TYR A 117 5.89 0.23 -1.10
CA TYR A 117 6.05 1.10 0.05
C TYR A 117 6.87 2.34 -0.27
N ASN A 118 8.10 2.15 -0.75
CA ASN A 118 8.99 3.28 -1.03
C ASN A 118 8.55 4.07 -2.27
N THR A 119 7.85 3.44 -3.21
CA THR A 119 7.30 4.17 -4.36
C THR A 119 6.17 5.12 -3.95
N ALA A 120 5.26 4.68 -3.09
CA ALA A 120 4.17 5.52 -2.60
C ALA A 120 4.64 6.54 -1.54
N ILE A 121 5.65 6.21 -0.73
CA ILE A 121 6.19 7.18 0.22
C ILE A 121 6.90 8.33 -0.51
N GLU A 122 7.50 8.08 -1.67
CA GLU A 122 8.19 9.11 -2.46
C GLU A 122 7.24 10.24 -2.88
N ILE A 123 6.08 9.91 -3.43
CA ILE A 123 5.04 10.90 -3.77
C ILE A 123 4.40 11.56 -2.54
N THR A 124 4.38 10.87 -1.40
CA THR A 124 3.90 11.45 -0.14
C THR A 124 4.89 12.49 0.42
N ARG A 125 6.19 12.23 0.30
CA ARG A 125 7.26 13.09 0.81
C ARG A 125 7.58 14.26 -0.11
N HIS A 126 7.49 14.04 -1.41
CA HIS A 126 7.86 15.00 -2.46
C HIS A 126 6.70 15.29 -3.43
N PRO A 127 5.50 15.64 -2.93
CA PRO A 127 4.31 15.69 -3.77
C PRO A 127 4.41 16.70 -4.92
N LEU A 128 4.92 17.91 -4.62
CA LEU A 128 5.03 18.99 -5.60
C LEU A 128 5.98 18.65 -6.76
N ILE A 129 7.05 17.89 -6.49
CA ILE A 129 8.01 17.44 -7.51
C ILE A 129 7.34 16.48 -8.49
N HIS A 130 6.38 15.69 -8.00
CA HIS A 130 5.72 14.63 -8.75
C HIS A 130 4.32 15.02 -9.24
N GLY A 131 3.94 16.30 -9.17
CA GLY A 131 2.66 16.82 -9.69
C GLY A 131 1.47 16.69 -8.74
N PHE A 132 1.68 16.28 -7.49
CA PHE A 132 0.64 16.19 -6.45
C PHE A 132 0.62 17.44 -5.57
N LYS A 133 -0.50 17.69 -4.87
CA LYS A 133 -0.62 18.81 -3.93
C LYS A 133 -0.43 18.36 -2.49
N LYS A 134 0.33 19.14 -1.71
CA LYS A 134 0.65 18.83 -0.31
C LYS A 134 -0.62 18.74 0.56
N GLU A 135 -1.65 19.48 0.21
CA GLU A 135 -2.91 19.56 0.95
C GLU A 135 -3.78 18.32 0.73
N THR A 136 -3.57 17.58 -0.36
CA THR A 136 -4.45 16.49 -0.81
C THR A 136 -3.80 15.10 -0.79
N VAL A 137 -2.49 15.01 -0.52
CA VAL A 137 -1.76 13.72 -0.55
C VAL A 137 -2.21 12.71 0.50
N LEU A 138 -2.84 13.17 1.59
CA LEU A 138 -3.41 12.30 2.63
C LEU A 138 -4.95 12.30 2.64
N VAL A 139 -5.59 12.94 1.65
CA VAL A 139 -7.05 13.08 1.58
C VAL A 139 -7.55 12.27 0.37
N ALA A 140 -8.66 11.56 0.51
CA ALA A 140 -9.28 10.86 -0.61
C ALA A 140 -9.96 11.85 -1.57
N CYS A 141 -9.89 11.60 -2.88
CA CYS A 141 -10.62 12.42 -3.85
C CYS A 141 -12.15 12.22 -3.73
N CYS A 142 -12.61 10.99 -3.53
CA CYS A 142 -14.01 10.61 -3.47
C CYS A 142 -14.33 10.03 -2.09
N GLY A 143 -15.33 10.57 -1.40
CA GLY A 143 -15.56 10.26 0.00
C GLY A 143 -16.83 10.86 0.57
N ASP A 144 -16.88 11.07 1.89
CA ASP A 144 -18.07 11.55 2.62
C ASP A 144 -17.95 12.98 3.16
N GLY A 145 -16.85 13.67 2.89
CA GLY A 145 -16.57 15.03 3.37
C GLY A 145 -16.08 15.11 4.82
N GLY A 146 -16.00 13.99 5.54
CA GLY A 146 -15.43 13.90 6.89
C GLY A 146 -13.90 13.96 6.91
N PRO A 147 -13.27 13.64 8.07
CA PRO A 147 -11.82 13.59 8.19
C PRO A 147 -11.16 12.75 7.09
N TYR A 148 -10.15 13.34 6.42
CA TYR A 148 -9.44 12.76 5.27
C TYR A 148 -10.33 12.34 4.10
N ASN A 149 -11.58 12.83 4.05
CA ASN A 149 -12.62 12.42 3.10
C ASN A 149 -12.87 10.89 3.12
N SER A 150 -12.75 10.23 4.27
CA SER A 150 -12.75 8.75 4.33
C SER A 150 -13.36 8.15 5.61
N ASN A 151 -14.30 8.85 6.26
CA ASN A 151 -14.90 8.41 7.52
C ASN A 151 -15.78 7.15 7.37
N SER A 152 -16.42 6.96 6.22
CA SER A 152 -17.31 5.84 5.85
C SER A 152 -16.73 4.98 4.73
N LEU A 153 -16.92 3.66 4.79
CA LEU A 153 -16.56 2.75 3.69
C LEU A 153 -17.43 2.96 2.44
N PHE A 154 -18.59 3.61 2.60
CA PHE A 154 -19.55 3.87 1.53
C PHE A 154 -19.55 5.34 1.10
N GLY A 155 -18.55 6.13 1.51
CA GLY A 155 -18.47 7.56 1.18
C GLY A 155 -18.43 7.80 -0.34
N CYS A 156 -17.66 7.00 -1.07
CA CYS A 156 -17.57 7.04 -2.53
C CYS A 156 -18.61 6.13 -3.23
N SER A 157 -19.90 6.30 -2.92
CA SER A 157 -20.98 5.49 -3.52
C SER A 157 -21.75 6.18 -4.65
N GLY A 158 -21.42 7.44 -4.97
CA GLY A 158 -22.15 8.23 -5.97
C GLY A 158 -23.52 8.73 -5.48
N GLY A 159 -23.78 8.63 -4.18
CA GLY A 159 -25.01 9.12 -3.55
C GLY A 159 -24.92 10.61 -3.19
N PRO A 160 -26.02 11.20 -2.67
CA PRO A 160 -26.07 12.61 -2.30
C PRO A 160 -25.04 13.05 -1.25
N SER A 161 -24.56 12.11 -0.43
CA SER A 161 -23.53 12.35 0.59
C SER A 161 -22.09 12.17 0.07
N THR A 162 -21.90 11.86 -1.23
CA THR A 162 -20.57 11.72 -1.81
C THR A 162 -19.95 13.10 -2.05
N ASN A 163 -18.81 13.33 -1.41
CA ASN A 163 -17.94 14.46 -1.63
C ASN A 163 -16.82 14.07 -2.61
N LEU A 164 -16.84 14.66 -3.80
CA LEU A 164 -15.91 14.39 -4.89
C LEU A 164 -15.00 15.59 -5.14
N CYS A 165 -13.70 15.34 -5.29
CA CYS A 165 -12.72 16.35 -5.63
C CYS A 165 -12.86 16.79 -7.09
N SER A 166 -12.43 18.02 -7.40
CA SER A 166 -12.48 18.55 -8.77
C SER A 166 -11.37 18.02 -9.69
N ASP A 167 -10.25 17.59 -9.11
CA ASP A 167 -9.08 17.11 -9.86
C ASP A 167 -8.43 15.89 -9.16
N PRO A 168 -8.67 14.65 -9.66
CA PRO A 168 -8.09 13.45 -9.09
C PRO A 168 -6.57 13.35 -9.32
N SER A 169 -6.00 14.09 -10.28
CA SER A 169 -4.56 14.01 -10.57
C SER A 169 -3.70 14.58 -9.45
N THR A 170 -4.26 15.42 -8.58
CA THR A 170 -3.55 16.03 -7.46
C THR A 170 -3.62 15.20 -6.17
N HIS A 171 -4.45 14.15 -6.15
CA HIS A 171 -4.67 13.29 -4.98
C HIS A 171 -3.91 11.97 -5.14
N ILE A 172 -3.38 11.45 -4.04
CA ILE A 172 -2.78 10.10 -4.03
C ILE A 172 -3.89 9.04 -3.96
N SER A 173 -4.89 9.24 -3.10
CA SER A 173 -5.97 8.28 -2.87
C SER A 173 -7.25 8.65 -3.60
N TRP A 174 -7.89 7.66 -4.23
CA TRP A 174 -9.19 7.79 -4.87
C TRP A 174 -10.32 7.77 -3.84
N ASP A 175 -10.50 6.66 -3.10
CA ASP A 175 -11.66 6.41 -2.24
C ASP A 175 -11.32 6.23 -0.75
N GLY A 176 -10.07 6.52 -0.39
CA GLY A 176 -9.54 6.35 0.95
C GLY A 176 -8.85 5.02 1.22
N LEU A 177 -8.91 4.06 0.27
CA LEU A 177 -8.15 2.80 0.30
C LEU A 177 -7.29 2.62 -0.94
N HIS A 178 -7.85 2.93 -2.10
CA HIS A 178 -7.20 2.74 -3.39
C HIS A 178 -6.53 4.05 -3.86
N LEU A 179 -5.51 3.91 -4.71
CA LEU A 179 -4.82 5.05 -5.31
C LEU A 179 -5.62 5.62 -6.49
N THR A 180 -5.39 6.89 -6.81
CA THR A 180 -5.88 7.49 -8.07
C THR A 180 -5.13 6.91 -9.27
N GLU A 181 -5.67 7.12 -10.47
CA GLU A 181 -4.98 6.76 -11.72
C GLU A 181 -3.58 7.41 -11.78
N ALA A 182 -3.46 8.69 -11.42
CA ALA A 182 -2.18 9.41 -11.43
C ALA A 182 -1.14 8.76 -10.51
N ALA A 183 -1.56 8.37 -9.30
CA ALA A 183 -0.69 7.68 -8.35
C ALA A 183 -0.35 6.25 -8.81
N TYR A 184 -1.31 5.47 -9.35
CA TYR A 184 -1.00 4.15 -9.92
C TYR A 184 -0.07 4.24 -11.13
N LYS A 185 -0.22 5.26 -11.99
CA LYS A 185 0.68 5.52 -13.11
C LYS A 185 2.09 5.82 -12.63
N PHE A 186 2.24 6.63 -11.58
CA PHE A 186 3.52 6.87 -10.94
C PHE A 186 4.14 5.57 -10.43
N VAL A 187 3.38 4.77 -9.68
CA VAL A 187 3.85 3.49 -9.11
C VAL A 187 4.30 2.54 -10.21
N ALA A 188 3.47 2.32 -11.22
CA ALA A 188 3.78 1.41 -12.33
C ALA A 188 5.05 1.85 -13.08
N HIS A 189 5.16 3.12 -13.42
CA HIS A 189 6.33 3.66 -14.12
C HIS A 189 7.63 3.43 -13.33
N HIS A 190 7.60 3.69 -12.02
CA HIS A 190 8.77 3.63 -11.16
C HIS A 190 9.19 2.21 -10.75
N ILE A 191 8.26 1.26 -10.80
CA ILE A 191 8.58 -0.16 -10.65
C ILE A 191 9.18 -0.73 -11.94
N LEU A 192 8.65 -0.33 -13.09
CA LEU A 192 9.15 -0.79 -14.39
C LEU A 192 10.53 -0.19 -14.71
N HIS A 193 10.66 1.12 -14.59
CA HIS A 193 11.83 1.87 -15.08
C HIS A 193 12.69 2.51 -13.98
N GLY A 194 12.19 2.54 -12.75
CA GLY A 194 12.86 3.19 -11.62
C GLY A 194 13.61 2.23 -10.70
N PRO A 195 14.05 2.72 -9.53
CA PRO A 195 14.82 1.93 -8.57
C PRO A 195 13.95 1.06 -7.65
N PHE A 196 12.63 1.00 -7.85
CA PHE A 196 11.69 0.37 -6.90
C PHE A 196 11.32 -1.07 -7.25
N ALA A 197 12.20 -1.74 -7.99
CA ALA A 197 12.14 -3.18 -8.20
C ALA A 197 13.50 -3.80 -7.87
N GLU A 198 13.47 -4.90 -7.13
CA GLU A 198 14.68 -5.62 -6.72
C GLU A 198 14.63 -7.10 -7.19
N PRO A 199 15.49 -7.50 -8.16
CA PRO A 199 16.31 -6.64 -9.03
C PRO A 199 15.47 -5.77 -9.99
N SER A 200 16.10 -4.86 -10.74
CA SER A 200 15.37 -4.03 -11.72
C SER A 200 14.74 -4.89 -12.83
N ILE A 201 13.53 -4.51 -13.28
CA ILE A 201 12.77 -5.26 -14.28
C ILE A 201 13.42 -5.19 -15.66
N TYR A 202 13.86 -4.00 -16.06
CA TYR A 202 14.64 -3.79 -17.27
C TYR A 202 16.12 -3.61 -16.91
N PRO A 203 17.05 -4.25 -17.64
CA PRO A 203 18.47 -3.94 -17.53
C PRO A 203 18.68 -2.44 -17.81
N LYS A 204 19.52 -1.80 -17.00
CA LYS A 204 20.02 -0.45 -17.28
C LYS A 204 21.13 -0.50 -18.32
#